data_AF-A0A401PT12-F1
#
_entry.id   AF-A0A401PT12-F1
#
_cell.length_a   1.000
_cell.length_b   1.000
_cell.length_c   1.000
_cell.angle_alpha   90.00
_cell.angle_beta   90.00
_cell.angle_gamma   90.00
#
_symmetry.space_group_name_H-M   'P 1'
#
loop_
_entity.id
_entity.type
_entity.pdbx_description
1 polymer ?
#
loop_
_entity_poly.entity_id
_entity_poly.type
_entity_poly.pdbx_seq_one_letter_code
_entity_poly.pdbx_strand_id
1 'polypeptide(L)'
;MFIIQDIGILFNIIIIFLMFFNTFIFQAGLVKLLIHRFTGTIVVTGIYFVLSVSFHVWIQNLRWWNMRMYVWTDGLQALFVFQRFAAVLYYYFYKRTILCLGDPRLYEDSEWLRNEFFRNKGKPPPVLSLPSLEVLLLLNSWYYAAYFVAEILLFVYKSLLLPYTPANLTLDLVMLFLYLGVEVIRIFFGSKGNLSQRKVPFTISLVLLGPSTIMAIYYMLLQTYVLRLEVTINAILLVFYVFELLLYSVGLISFSRAIIID
;
A
#
# COMPACT_ATOMS: atom_id res chain seq x y z
N MET A 1 -17.77 4.66 -8.85
CA MET A 1 -18.14 4.36 -7.45
C MET A 1 -17.35 3.18 -6.90
N PHE A 2 -17.32 2.01 -7.55
CA PHE A 2 -16.58 0.84 -7.03
C PHE A 2 -15.06 1.06 -6.90
N ILE A 3 -14.42 1.74 -7.86
CA ILE A 3 -12.96 2.04 -7.78
C ILE A 3 -12.65 2.87 -6.52
N ILE A 4 -13.48 3.88 -6.22
CA ILE A 4 -13.31 4.74 -5.04
C ILE A 4 -13.47 3.92 -3.75
N GLN A 5 -14.40 2.97 -3.74
CA GLN A 5 -14.60 2.08 -2.61
C GLN A 5 -13.37 1.19 -2.37
N ASP A 6 -12.81 0.57 -3.40
CA ASP A 6 -11.64 -0.29 -3.24
C ASP A 6 -10.39 0.50 -2.83
N ILE A 7 -10.22 1.71 -3.37
CA ILE A 7 -9.18 2.66 -2.92
C ILE A 7 -9.37 3.00 -1.44
N GLY A 8 -10.60 3.30 -1.01
CA GLY A 8 -10.90 3.61 0.39
C GLY A 8 -10.65 2.44 1.34
N ILE A 9 -10.96 1.21 0.92
CA ILE A 9 -10.67 0.00 1.70
C ILE A 9 -9.16 -0.19 1.82
N LEU A 10 -8.42 -0.06 0.71
CA LEU A 10 -6.97 -0.17 0.70
C LEU A 10 -6.31 0.90 1.59
N PHE A 11 -6.79 2.15 1.51
CA PHE A 11 -6.36 3.24 2.38
C PHE A 11 -6.54 2.91 3.88
N ASN A 12 -7.70 2.37 4.24
CA ASN A 12 -7.99 1.93 5.61
C ASN A 12 -7.08 0.80 6.09
N ILE A 13 -6.78 -0.16 5.21
CA ILE A 13 -5.86 -1.27 5.49
C ILE A 13 -4.45 -0.74 5.76
N ILE A 14 -3.96 0.15 4.88
CA ILE A 14 -2.65 0.77 5.04
C ILE A 14 -2.58 1.52 6.37
N ILE A 15 -3.60 2.30 6.75
CA ILE A 15 -3.61 3.02 8.04
C ILE A 15 -3.49 2.06 9.23
N ILE A 16 -4.32 1.01 9.29
CA ILE A 16 -4.26 0.06 10.42
C ILE A 16 -2.88 -0.59 10.49
N PHE A 17 -2.33 -0.95 9.33
CA PHE A 17 -1.02 -1.55 9.26
C PHE A 17 0.05 -0.56 9.76
N LEU A 18 0.10 0.67 9.26
CA LEU A 18 1.02 1.70 9.74
C LEU A 18 0.91 1.95 11.25
N MET A 19 -0.32 2.05 11.78
CA MET A 19 -0.55 2.22 13.23
C MET A 19 0.04 1.06 14.04
N PHE A 20 -0.07 -0.18 13.53
CA PHE A 20 0.47 -1.38 14.15
C PHE A 20 2.00 -1.36 14.24
N PHE A 21 2.71 -1.05 13.14
CA PHE A 21 4.17 -0.99 13.11
C PHE A 21 4.75 0.18 13.91
N ASN A 22 3.97 1.24 14.12
CA ASN A 22 4.37 2.35 14.99
C ASN A 22 4.24 2.03 16.48
N THR A 23 3.55 0.96 16.87
CA THR A 23 3.43 0.63 18.30
C THR A 23 4.78 0.23 18.88
N PHE A 24 5.04 0.65 20.12
CA PHE A 24 6.27 0.33 20.83
C PHE A 24 6.40 -1.19 21.04
N ILE A 25 5.28 -1.88 21.26
CA ILE A 25 5.21 -3.35 21.36
C ILE A 25 5.75 -4.02 20.09
N PHE A 26 5.44 -3.48 18.90
CA PHE A 26 5.95 -4.05 17.66
C PHE A 26 7.45 -3.81 17.50
N GLN A 27 7.91 -2.59 17.78
CA GLN A 27 9.33 -2.22 17.74
C GLN A 27 10.18 -2.99 18.77
N ALA A 28 9.57 -3.35 19.90
CA ALA A 28 10.14 -4.17 20.97
C ALA A 28 10.38 -5.64 20.60
N GLY A 29 9.84 -6.10 19.46
CA GLY A 29 9.86 -7.52 19.07
C GLY A 29 8.77 -8.38 19.72
N LEU A 30 7.82 -7.79 20.45
CA LEU A 30 6.65 -8.46 21.05
C LEU A 30 5.51 -8.70 20.03
N VAL A 31 5.88 -8.97 18.78
CA VAL A 31 4.96 -9.07 17.63
C VAL A 31 3.90 -10.14 17.84
N LYS A 32 4.27 -11.29 18.43
CA LYS A 32 3.35 -12.42 18.68
C LYS A 32 2.16 -12.03 19.57
N LEU A 33 2.39 -11.19 20.58
CA LEU A 33 1.35 -10.70 21.47
C LEU A 33 0.34 -9.83 20.73
N LEU A 34 0.86 -8.94 19.88
CA LEU A 34 0.05 -8.00 19.13
C LEU A 34 -0.75 -8.70 18.02
N ILE A 35 -0.13 -9.63 17.27
CA ILE A 35 -0.82 -10.43 16.24
C ILE A 35 -1.94 -11.25 16.87
N HIS A 36 -1.70 -11.93 18.00
CA HIS A 36 -2.73 -12.72 18.67
C HIS A 36 -3.94 -11.85 19.07
N ARG A 37 -3.69 -10.64 19.56
CA ARG A 37 -4.74 -9.68 19.95
C ARG A 37 -5.58 -9.17 18.77
N PHE A 38 -4.97 -9.00 17.59
CA PHE A 38 -5.62 -8.42 16.41
C PHE A 38 -5.91 -9.43 15.28
N THR A 39 -5.75 -10.73 15.52
CA THR A 39 -5.95 -11.80 14.52
C THR A 39 -7.35 -11.71 13.88
N GLY A 40 -8.39 -11.51 14.68
CA GLY A 40 -9.77 -11.37 14.18
C GLY A 40 -9.92 -10.21 13.20
N THR A 41 -9.34 -9.04 13.49
CA THR A 41 -9.37 -7.89 12.58
C THR A 41 -8.64 -8.18 11.28
N ILE A 42 -7.45 -8.80 11.35
CA ILE A 42 -6.65 -9.13 10.16
C ILE A 42 -7.42 -10.07 9.24
N VAL A 43 -8.03 -11.12 9.80
CA VAL A 43 -8.82 -12.10 9.04
C VAL A 43 -10.05 -11.45 8.41
N VAL A 44 -10.85 -10.70 9.19
CA VAL A 44 -12.06 -10.02 8.68
C VAL A 44 -11.71 -9.04 7.56
N THR A 45 -10.61 -8.30 7.72
CA THR A 45 -10.13 -7.35 6.72
C THR A 45 -9.68 -8.03 5.44
N GLY A 46 -8.93 -9.12 5.53
CA GLY A 46 -8.50 -9.91 4.37
C GLY A 46 -9.69 -10.49 3.60
N ILE A 47 -10.66 -11.09 4.31
CA ILE A 47 -11.89 -11.63 3.69
C ILE A 47 -12.66 -10.52 2.95
N TYR A 48 -12.85 -9.37 3.61
CA TYR A 48 -13.59 -8.26 3.00
C TYR A 48 -12.88 -7.67 1.78
N PHE A 49 -11.55 -7.54 1.83
CA PHE A 49 -10.75 -7.07 0.70
C PHE A 49 -10.88 -8.01 -0.50
N VAL A 50 -10.73 -9.32 -0.31
CA VAL A 50 -10.88 -10.32 -1.37
C VAL A 50 -12.29 -10.26 -1.97
N LEU A 51 -13.34 -10.23 -1.13
CA LEU A 51 -14.73 -10.11 -1.61
C LEU A 51 -14.96 -8.83 -2.42
N SER A 52 -14.40 -7.70 -1.99
CA SER A 52 -14.52 -6.41 -2.70
C SER A 52 -13.84 -6.45 -4.06
N VAL A 53 -12.59 -6.94 -4.12
CA VAL A 53 -11.82 -7.06 -5.37
C VAL A 53 -12.50 -8.04 -6.33
N SER A 54 -12.92 -9.22 -5.86
CA SER A 54 -13.63 -10.20 -6.70
C SER A 54 -14.93 -9.62 -7.26
N PHE A 55 -15.71 -8.91 -6.44
CA PHE A 55 -16.92 -8.24 -6.89
C PHE A 55 -16.62 -7.17 -7.95
N HIS A 56 -15.60 -6.35 -7.73
CA HIS A 56 -15.17 -5.30 -8.67
C HIS A 56 -14.77 -5.86 -10.05
N VAL A 57 -13.91 -6.87 -10.06
CA VAL A 57 -13.44 -7.49 -11.30
C VAL A 57 -14.60 -8.10 -12.08
N TRP A 58 -15.54 -8.76 -11.39
CA TRP A 58 -16.71 -9.37 -12.04
C TRP A 58 -17.66 -8.32 -12.64
N ILE A 59 -18.03 -7.29 -11.88
CA ILE A 59 -18.91 -6.22 -12.41
C ILE A 59 -18.26 -5.49 -13.59
N GLN A 60 -16.95 -5.23 -13.53
CA GLN A 60 -16.22 -4.55 -14.59
C GLN A 60 -16.12 -5.40 -15.86
N ASN A 61 -16.04 -6.73 -15.73
CA ASN A 61 -16.07 -7.63 -16.87
C ASN A 61 -17.43 -7.59 -17.58
N LEU A 62 -18.53 -7.69 -16.82
CA LEU A 62 -19.89 -7.75 -17.34
C LEU A 62 -20.40 -6.42 -17.91
N ARG A 63 -20.10 -5.30 -17.25
CA ARG A 63 -20.75 -3.99 -17.52
C ARG A 63 -20.13 -3.21 -18.67
N TRP A 64 -18.91 -3.53 -19.08
CA TRP A 64 -18.19 -2.75 -20.09
C TRP A 64 -18.75 -2.90 -21.50
N TRP A 65 -19.23 -4.09 -21.86
CA TRP A 65 -19.79 -4.34 -23.19
C TRP A 65 -21.26 -3.90 -23.31
N ASN A 66 -21.98 -3.77 -22.19
CA ASN A 66 -23.42 -3.48 -22.15
C ASN A 66 -23.75 -2.34 -21.17
N MET A 67 -23.33 -1.11 -21.50
CA MET A 67 -23.53 0.07 -20.62
C MET A 67 -25.00 0.40 -20.30
N ARG A 68 -25.97 -0.10 -21.08
CA ARG A 68 -27.40 0.25 -20.95
C ARG A 68 -28.33 -0.91 -20.56
N MET A 69 -27.81 -2.14 -20.50
CA MET A 69 -28.66 -3.31 -20.18
C MET A 69 -28.60 -3.63 -18.68
N TYR A 70 -29.65 -4.26 -18.17
CA TYR A 70 -29.62 -4.83 -16.83
C TYR A 70 -28.64 -6.01 -16.80
N VAL A 71 -27.53 -5.84 -16.07
CA VAL A 71 -26.37 -6.76 -16.08
C VAL A 71 -26.29 -7.64 -14.82
N TRP A 72 -27.20 -7.47 -13.86
CA TRP A 72 -27.16 -8.21 -12.60
C TRP A 72 -27.59 -9.66 -12.79
N THR A 73 -26.64 -10.58 -12.63
CA THR A 73 -26.90 -12.02 -12.54
C THR A 73 -27.17 -12.42 -11.09
N ASP A 74 -27.90 -13.53 -10.88
CA ASP A 74 -28.23 -14.02 -9.53
C ASP A 74 -26.98 -14.23 -8.66
N GLY A 75 -25.89 -14.74 -9.25
CA GLY A 75 -24.60 -14.91 -8.57
C GLY A 75 -23.93 -13.59 -8.20
N LEU A 76 -23.98 -12.58 -9.07
CA LEU A 76 -23.42 -11.25 -8.79
C LEU A 76 -24.21 -10.55 -7.68
N GLN A 77 -25.54 -10.71 -7.67
CA GLN A 77 -26.40 -10.17 -6.64
C GLN A 77 -26.17 -10.87 -5.29
N ALA A 78 -26.00 -12.20 -5.28
CA ALA A 78 -25.64 -12.93 -4.07
C ALA A 78 -24.29 -12.44 -3.52
N LEU A 79 -23.26 -12.33 -4.37
CA LEU A 79 -21.94 -11.82 -3.97
C LEU A 79 -22.02 -10.40 -3.42
N PHE A 80 -22.83 -9.53 -4.03
CA PHE A 80 -23.08 -8.18 -3.53
C PHE A 80 -23.69 -8.19 -2.13
N VAL A 81 -24.71 -9.03 -1.89
CA VAL A 81 -25.36 -9.16 -0.57
C VAL A 81 -24.36 -9.65 0.47
N PHE A 82 -23.58 -10.69 0.17
CA PHE A 82 -22.51 -11.17 1.06
C PHE A 82 -21.47 -10.09 1.36
N GLN A 83 -21.03 -9.36 0.34
CA GLN A 83 -20.10 -8.25 0.48
C GLN A 83 -20.65 -7.19 1.45
N ARG A 84 -21.95 -6.87 1.38
CA ARG A 84 -22.58 -5.89 2.29
C ARG A 84 -22.68 -6.39 3.73
N PHE A 85 -23.00 -7.66 3.94
CA PHE A 85 -22.97 -8.24 5.29
C PHE A 85 -21.56 -8.25 5.88
N ALA A 86 -20.56 -8.63 5.07
CA ALA A 86 -19.15 -8.57 5.47
C ALA A 86 -18.70 -7.12 5.76
N ALA A 87 -19.24 -6.12 5.06
CA ALA A 87 -18.92 -4.71 5.28
C ALA A 87 -19.27 -4.26 6.71
N VAL A 88 -20.41 -4.69 7.26
CA VAL A 88 -20.83 -4.32 8.63
C VAL A 88 -19.80 -4.81 9.65
N LEU A 89 -19.36 -6.07 9.51
CA LEU A 89 -18.32 -6.64 10.36
C LEU A 89 -17.00 -5.91 10.17
N TYR A 90 -16.58 -5.68 8.92
CA TYR A 90 -15.36 -4.96 8.60
C TYR A 90 -15.33 -3.57 9.25
N TYR A 91 -16.37 -2.75 9.07
CA TYR A 91 -16.40 -1.40 9.64
C TYR A 91 -16.43 -1.41 11.18
N TYR A 92 -17.13 -2.37 11.79
CA TYR A 92 -17.11 -2.55 13.24
C TYR A 92 -15.70 -2.89 13.75
N PHE A 93 -15.06 -3.91 13.18
CA PHE A 93 -13.71 -4.33 13.58
C PHE A 93 -12.66 -3.26 13.27
N TYR A 94 -12.77 -2.58 12.13
CA TYR A 94 -11.92 -1.44 11.76
C TYR A 94 -11.99 -0.34 12.82
N LYS A 95 -13.20 0.11 13.19
CA LYS A 95 -13.38 1.15 14.21
C LYS A 95 -12.87 0.71 15.57
N ARG A 96 -13.16 -0.54 15.97
CA ARG A 96 -12.68 -1.13 17.23
C ARG A 96 -11.14 -1.17 17.26
N THR A 97 -10.51 -1.57 16.16
CA THR A 97 -9.05 -1.68 16.07
C THR A 97 -8.38 -0.32 16.09
N ILE A 98 -8.89 0.68 15.37
CA ILE A 98 -8.34 2.04 15.43
C ILE A 98 -8.48 2.65 16.82
N LEU A 99 -9.62 2.47 17.48
CA LEU A 99 -9.78 2.94 18.86
C LEU A 99 -8.81 2.25 19.82
N CYS A 100 -8.61 0.93 19.65
CA CYS A 100 -7.69 0.18 20.49
C CYS A 100 -6.22 0.53 20.19
N LEU A 101 -5.87 0.77 18.93
CA LEU A 101 -4.53 1.19 18.52
C LEU A 101 -4.26 2.65 18.85
N GLY A 102 -5.29 3.49 18.99
CA GLY A 102 -5.16 4.89 19.39
C GLY A 102 -4.90 5.10 20.90
N ASP A 103 -4.83 4.03 21.70
CA ASP A 103 -4.48 4.13 23.12
C ASP A 103 -3.00 4.54 23.29
N PRO A 104 -2.70 5.69 23.93
CA PRO A 104 -1.32 6.19 24.09
C PRO A 104 -0.41 5.20 24.83
N ARG A 105 -0.97 4.29 25.65
CA ARG A 105 -0.21 3.26 26.36
C ARG A 105 0.54 2.29 25.44
N LEU A 106 0.15 2.20 24.16
CA LEU A 106 0.82 1.37 23.16
C LEU A 106 2.04 2.05 22.53
N TYR A 107 2.15 3.37 22.68
CA TYR A 107 3.22 4.20 22.09
C TYR A 107 4.18 4.76 23.15
N GLU A 108 3.73 4.95 24.39
CA GLU A 108 4.55 5.42 25.51
C GLU A 108 5.11 4.26 26.35
N ASP A 109 6.25 4.51 27.00
CA ASP A 109 6.93 3.56 27.88
C ASP A 109 6.19 3.38 29.21
N SER A 110 5.09 2.63 29.18
CA SER A 110 4.24 2.37 30.34
C SER A 110 4.83 1.28 31.25
N GLU A 111 4.54 1.35 32.56
CA GLU A 111 5.04 0.38 33.56
C GLU A 111 4.72 -1.08 33.21
N TRP A 112 3.51 -1.32 32.69
CA TRP A 112 3.11 -2.65 32.22
C TRP A 112 4.03 -3.17 31.10
N LEU A 113 4.43 -2.28 30.18
CA LEU A 113 5.26 -2.61 29.03
C LEU A 113 6.70 -2.87 29.47
N ARG A 114 7.23 -2.06 30.40
CA ARG A 114 8.52 -2.33 31.07
C ARG A 114 8.55 -3.71 31.72
N ASN A 115 7.50 -4.06 32.45
CA ASN A 115 7.42 -5.37 33.11
C ASN A 115 7.45 -6.53 32.11
N GLU A 116 6.76 -6.39 30.98
CA GLU A 116 6.79 -7.38 29.90
C GLU A 116 8.16 -7.44 29.19
N PHE A 117 8.82 -6.29 29.02
CA PHE A 117 10.19 -6.17 28.53
C PHE A 117 11.20 -6.88 29.43
N PHE A 118 11.11 -6.67 30.75
CA PHE A 118 11.96 -7.36 31.73
C PHE A 118 11.70 -8.86 31.74
N ARG A 119 10.43 -9.27 31.58
CA ARG A 119 10.05 -10.68 31.45
C ARG A 119 10.69 -11.35 30.23
N ASN A 120 10.77 -10.63 29.10
CA ASN A 120 11.30 -11.17 27.84
C ASN A 120 12.74 -10.73 27.49
N LYS A 121 13.45 -10.06 28.42
CA LYS A 121 14.84 -9.55 28.24
C LYS A 121 15.08 -8.79 26.92
N GLY A 122 14.11 -7.98 26.48
CA GLY A 122 14.21 -7.20 25.24
C GLY A 122 15.19 -6.02 25.39
N LYS A 123 15.98 -5.72 24.34
CA LYS A 123 16.74 -4.46 24.27
C LYS A 123 15.78 -3.30 23.97
N PRO A 124 15.95 -2.11 24.57
CA PRO A 124 15.15 -0.95 24.20
C PRO A 124 15.41 -0.57 22.72
N PRO A 125 14.38 -0.16 21.96
CA PRO A 125 14.55 0.12 20.54
C PRO A 125 15.32 1.42 20.31
N PRO A 126 16.15 1.52 19.24
CA PRO A 126 16.78 2.76 18.83
C PRO A 126 15.73 3.74 18.27
N VAL A 127 15.67 4.95 18.82
CA VAL A 127 14.48 5.83 18.84
C VAL A 127 14.41 6.85 17.69
N LEU A 128 14.92 6.57 16.48
CA LEU A 128 15.02 7.70 15.52
C LEU A 128 14.65 7.37 14.05
N SER A 129 14.60 6.12 13.58
CA SER A 129 14.04 5.78 12.25
C SER A 129 12.50 5.69 12.30
N LEU A 130 11.80 6.02 11.20
CA LEU A 130 10.34 5.86 11.11
C LEU A 130 10.00 4.42 10.67
N PRO A 131 9.47 3.54 11.54
CA PRO A 131 9.25 2.14 11.19
C PRO A 131 8.09 1.99 10.19
N SER A 132 7.07 2.84 10.30
CA SER A 132 6.00 2.94 9.31
C SER A 132 6.49 3.13 7.89
N LEU A 133 7.43 4.04 7.69
CA LEU A 133 7.96 4.33 6.35
C LEU A 133 8.77 3.14 5.83
N GLU A 134 9.58 2.51 6.68
CA GLU A 134 10.37 1.35 6.28
C GLU A 134 9.50 0.20 5.81
N VAL A 135 8.42 -0.08 6.55
CA VAL A 135 7.52 -1.19 6.21
C VAL A 135 6.69 -0.84 4.97
N LEU A 136 6.31 0.43 4.80
CA LEU A 136 5.62 0.88 3.59
C LEU A 136 6.51 0.74 2.35
N LEU A 137 7.79 1.11 2.44
CA LEU A 137 8.77 0.93 1.36
C LEU A 137 9.02 -0.56 1.05
N LEU A 138 9.04 -1.42 2.08
CA LEU A 138 9.12 -2.86 1.89
C LEU A 138 7.89 -3.39 1.14
N LEU A 139 6.69 -3.00 1.58
CA LEU A 139 5.45 -3.39 0.90
C LEU A 139 5.42 -2.90 -0.54
N ASN A 140 5.82 -1.65 -0.78
CA ASN A 140 5.89 -1.09 -2.13
C ASN A 140 6.93 -1.84 -2.98
N SER A 141 8.07 -2.24 -2.42
CA SER A 141 9.06 -3.06 -3.15
C SER A 141 8.47 -4.39 -3.64
N TRP A 142 7.75 -5.12 -2.79
CA TRP A 142 7.07 -6.36 -3.18
C TRP A 142 5.96 -6.12 -4.20
N TYR A 143 5.15 -5.09 -3.96
CA TYR A 143 4.07 -4.70 -4.86
C TYR A 143 4.61 -4.33 -6.24
N TYR A 144 5.67 -3.53 -6.31
CA TYR A 144 6.28 -3.08 -7.54
C TYR A 144 7.00 -4.21 -8.30
N ALA A 145 7.59 -5.18 -7.59
CA ALA A 145 8.13 -6.38 -8.23
C ALA A 145 7.01 -7.19 -8.92
N ALA A 146 5.87 -7.38 -8.25
CA ALA A 146 4.70 -8.03 -8.84
C ALA A 146 4.09 -7.21 -9.99
N TYR A 147 4.02 -5.88 -9.84
CA TYR A 147 3.60 -4.93 -10.87
C TYR A 147 4.43 -5.10 -12.15
N PHE A 148 5.77 -5.08 -12.03
CA PHE A 148 6.67 -5.18 -13.17
C PHE A 148 6.49 -6.50 -13.93
N VAL A 149 6.38 -7.62 -13.21
CA VAL A 149 6.11 -8.93 -13.83
C VAL A 149 4.74 -8.95 -14.51
N ALA A 150 3.71 -8.40 -13.87
CA ALA A 150 2.37 -8.32 -14.45
C ALA A 150 2.36 -7.48 -15.73
N GLU A 151 2.99 -6.31 -15.73
CA GLU A 151 3.12 -5.45 -16.91
C GLU A 151 3.82 -6.15 -18.07
N ILE A 152 4.92 -6.87 -17.81
CA ILE A 152 5.61 -7.65 -18.86
C ILE A 152 4.67 -8.70 -19.48
N LEU A 153 3.91 -9.44 -18.65
CA LEU A 153 2.94 -10.43 -19.12
C LEU A 153 1.82 -9.77 -19.94
N LEU A 154 1.36 -8.58 -19.53
CA LEU A 154 0.35 -7.83 -20.26
C LEU A 154 0.89 -7.28 -21.57
N PHE A 155 2.14 -6.83 -21.64
CA PHE A 155 2.78 -6.44 -22.90
C PHE A 155 2.88 -7.61 -23.88
N VAL A 156 3.25 -8.81 -23.41
CA VAL A 156 3.23 -10.02 -24.25
C VAL A 156 1.81 -10.27 -24.77
N TYR A 157 0.80 -10.22 -23.90
CA TYR A 157 -0.61 -10.36 -24.28
C TYR A 157 -1.02 -9.31 -25.33
N LYS A 158 -0.67 -8.03 -25.13
CA LYS A 158 -0.98 -6.93 -26.07
C LYS A 158 -0.31 -7.14 -27.42
N SER A 159 0.96 -7.58 -27.43
CA SER A 159 1.72 -7.78 -28.66
C SER A 159 1.16 -8.90 -29.55
N LEU A 160 0.47 -9.88 -28.95
CA LEU A 160 -0.13 -11.00 -29.67
C LEU A 160 -1.53 -10.71 -30.20
N LEU A 161 -2.33 -9.89 -29.49
CA LEU A 161 -3.76 -9.74 -29.74
C LEU A 161 -4.17 -8.37 -30.28
N LEU A 162 -3.42 -7.32 -29.96
CA LEU A 162 -3.75 -5.95 -30.35
C LEU A 162 -2.82 -5.48 -31.47
N PRO A 163 -3.32 -4.67 -32.42
CA PRO A 163 -2.49 -4.08 -33.46
C PRO A 163 -1.61 -2.97 -32.85
N TYR A 164 -0.51 -3.36 -32.22
CA TYR A 164 0.51 -2.48 -31.67
C TYR A 164 1.54 -2.14 -32.74
N THR A 165 1.74 -0.87 -33.03
CA THR A 165 2.84 -0.45 -33.90
C THR A 165 4.17 -0.75 -33.20
N PRO A 166 5.18 -1.35 -33.88
CA PRO A 166 6.44 -1.73 -33.24
C PRO A 166 7.15 -0.56 -32.54
N ALA A 167 7.04 0.65 -33.09
CA ALA A 167 7.63 1.86 -32.51
C ALA A 167 7.02 2.20 -31.13
N ASN A 168 5.69 2.20 -31.02
CA ASN A 168 5.01 2.52 -29.76
C ASN A 168 5.26 1.42 -28.72
N LEU A 169 5.26 0.14 -29.15
CA LEU A 169 5.54 -0.98 -28.24
C LEU A 169 6.93 -0.87 -27.63
N THR A 170 7.92 -0.52 -28.47
CA THR A 170 9.30 -0.31 -28.03
C THR A 170 9.39 0.85 -27.05
N LEU A 171 8.73 1.98 -27.34
CA LEU A 171 8.72 3.16 -26.47
C LEU A 171 8.12 2.84 -25.10
N ASP A 172 6.97 2.15 -25.07
CA ASP A 172 6.28 1.76 -23.84
C ASP A 172 7.11 0.77 -23.01
N LEU A 173 7.76 -0.22 -23.65
CA LEU A 173 8.68 -1.13 -22.96
C LEU A 173 9.92 -0.42 -22.41
N VAL A 174 10.53 0.49 -23.18
CA VAL A 174 11.71 1.25 -22.72
C VAL A 174 11.37 2.08 -21.49
N MET A 175 10.21 2.74 -21.49
CA MET A 175 9.74 3.47 -20.31
C MET A 175 9.52 2.54 -19.12
N LEU A 176 9.08 1.29 -19.31
CA LEU A 176 8.87 0.34 -18.21
C LEU A 176 10.20 0.00 -17.52
N PHE A 177 11.25 -0.24 -18.30
CA PHE A 177 12.59 -0.48 -17.75
C PHE A 177 13.20 0.76 -17.09
N LEU A 178 12.96 1.95 -17.66
CA LEU A 178 13.35 3.21 -17.01
C LEU A 178 12.61 3.40 -15.68
N TYR A 179 11.32 3.07 -15.64
CA TYR A 179 10.51 3.13 -14.43
C TYR A 179 11.09 2.20 -13.35
N LEU A 180 11.44 0.97 -13.72
CA LEU A 180 12.06 0.02 -12.80
C LEU A 180 13.35 0.59 -12.19
N GLY A 181 14.20 1.20 -13.01
CA GLY A 181 15.42 1.85 -12.53
C GLY A 181 15.14 2.96 -11.52
N VAL A 182 14.18 3.83 -11.82
CA VAL A 182 13.77 4.93 -10.92
C VAL A 182 13.24 4.39 -9.60
N GLU A 183 12.37 3.38 -9.62
CA GLU A 183 11.78 2.79 -8.41
C GLU A 183 12.82 2.08 -7.53
N VAL A 184 13.73 1.31 -8.13
CA VAL A 184 14.81 0.64 -7.38
C VAL A 184 15.69 1.68 -6.68
N ILE A 185 16.09 2.73 -7.39
CA ILE A 185 16.91 3.81 -6.82
C ILE A 185 16.15 4.53 -5.71
N ARG A 186 14.88 4.86 -5.95
CA ARG A 186 14.01 5.56 -4.98
C ARG A 186 13.87 4.75 -3.70
N ILE A 187 13.45 3.49 -3.76
CA ILE A 187 13.26 2.62 -2.59
C ILE A 187 14.58 2.44 -1.83
N PHE A 188 15.69 2.23 -2.54
CA PHE A 188 17.02 2.10 -1.93
C PHE A 188 17.41 3.35 -1.13
N PHE A 189 17.32 4.54 -1.74
CA PHE A 189 17.64 5.78 -1.05
C PHE A 189 16.64 6.13 0.05
N GLY A 190 15.38 5.73 -0.12
CA GLY A 190 14.33 5.85 0.90
C GLY A 190 14.65 5.09 2.17
N SER A 191 14.91 3.78 2.05
CA SER A 191 15.27 2.91 3.18
C SER A 191 16.61 3.35 3.78
N LYS A 192 17.63 3.57 2.95
CA LYS A 192 18.95 4.01 3.42
C LYS A 192 18.88 5.35 4.15
N GLY A 193 18.09 6.30 3.67
CA GLY A 193 17.90 7.60 4.30
C GLY A 193 17.15 7.53 5.62
N ASN A 194 16.12 6.68 5.69
CA ASN A 194 15.36 6.44 6.91
C ASN A 194 16.21 5.79 8.01
N LEU A 195 16.94 4.71 7.67
CA LEU A 195 17.80 3.97 8.60
C LEU A 195 19.04 4.77 9.02
N SER A 196 19.65 5.50 8.10
CA SER A 196 20.85 6.31 8.39
C SER A 196 20.50 7.69 8.94
N GLN A 197 19.23 8.07 8.94
CA GLN A 197 18.73 9.36 9.43
C GLN A 197 19.34 10.57 8.72
N ARG A 198 19.74 10.38 7.47
CA ARG A 198 20.41 11.40 6.68
C ARG A 198 19.37 12.05 5.77
N LYS A 199 19.24 13.37 5.87
CA LYS A 199 18.33 14.17 5.04
C LYS A 199 18.59 13.99 3.54
N VAL A 200 19.86 13.94 3.11
CA VAL A 200 20.22 13.88 1.68
C VAL A 200 19.62 12.67 0.94
N PRO A 201 19.92 11.39 1.29
CA PRO A 201 19.33 10.23 0.63
C PRO A 201 17.79 10.21 0.77
N PHE A 202 17.27 10.71 1.89
CA PHE A 202 15.84 10.80 2.13
C PHE A 202 15.13 11.77 1.16
N THR A 203 15.70 12.96 0.96
CA THR A 203 15.22 13.95 -0.01
C THR A 203 15.38 13.46 -1.45
N ILE A 204 16.46 12.74 -1.78
CA ILE A 204 16.63 12.13 -3.11
C ILE A 204 15.46 11.19 -3.41
N SER A 205 15.09 10.30 -2.48
CA SER A 205 13.93 9.43 -2.65
C SER A 205 12.63 10.21 -2.84
N LEU A 206 12.42 11.27 -2.03
CA LEU A 206 11.23 12.12 -2.17
C LEU A 206 11.15 12.81 -3.53
N VAL A 207 12.27 13.30 -4.07
CA VAL A 207 12.32 13.90 -5.40
C VAL A 207 12.00 12.86 -6.48
N LEU A 208 12.55 11.64 -6.36
CA LEU A 208 12.29 10.53 -7.28
C LEU A 208 10.86 9.98 -7.20
N LEU A 209 10.11 10.30 -6.15
CA LEU A 209 8.68 10.03 -6.09
C LEU A 209 7.92 10.76 -7.21
N GLY A 210 8.33 11.98 -7.56
CA GLY A 210 7.72 12.77 -8.64
C GLY A 210 7.73 12.08 -10.02
N PRO A 211 8.89 11.71 -10.59
CA PRO A 211 8.93 10.96 -11.85
C PRO A 211 8.25 9.59 -11.73
N SER A 212 8.24 8.98 -10.54
CA SER A 212 7.54 7.70 -10.31
C SER A 212 6.01 7.86 -10.38
N THR A 213 5.45 8.94 -9.82
CA THR A 213 4.01 9.23 -9.94
C THR A 213 3.63 9.57 -11.38
N ILE A 214 4.46 10.35 -12.08
CA ILE A 214 4.24 10.66 -13.50
C ILE A 214 4.19 9.39 -14.33
N MET A 215 5.10 8.44 -14.07
CA MET A 215 5.15 7.18 -14.79
C MET A 215 3.94 6.27 -14.47
N ALA A 216 3.50 6.19 -13.21
CA ALA A 216 2.26 5.50 -12.87
C ALA A 216 1.03 6.10 -13.58
N ILE A 217 0.95 7.44 -13.66
CA ILE A 217 -0.11 8.13 -14.41
C ILE A 217 0.00 7.82 -15.92
N TYR A 218 1.23 7.73 -16.44
CA TYR A 218 1.48 7.36 -17.82
C TYR A 218 0.89 5.99 -18.17
N TYR A 219 1.21 4.95 -17.39
CA TYR A 219 0.65 3.60 -17.58
C TYR A 219 -0.85 3.51 -17.30
N MET A 220 -1.38 4.41 -16.46
CA MET A 220 -2.81 4.46 -16.17
C MET A 220 -3.64 5.11 -17.28
N LEU A 221 -3.12 6.12 -17.99
CA LEU A 221 -3.91 6.99 -18.86
C LEU A 221 -3.34 7.24 -20.27
N LEU A 222 -2.02 7.29 -20.42
CA LEU A 222 -1.35 7.82 -21.61
C LEU A 222 -0.74 6.74 -22.52
N GLN A 223 -0.66 5.49 -22.05
CA GLN A 223 -0.17 4.37 -22.84
C GLN A 223 -1.06 4.12 -24.08
N THR A 224 -0.46 3.63 -25.17
CA THR A 224 -1.14 3.35 -26.44
C THR A 224 -2.40 2.49 -26.29
N TYR A 225 -2.30 1.40 -25.50
CA TYR A 225 -3.43 0.55 -25.15
C TYR A 225 -3.43 0.28 -23.65
N VAL A 226 -4.35 0.92 -22.94
CA VAL A 226 -4.55 0.72 -21.50
C VAL A 226 -5.61 -0.37 -21.28
N LEU A 227 -5.22 -1.45 -20.60
CA LEU A 227 -6.15 -2.48 -20.15
C LEU A 227 -6.80 -2.10 -18.82
N ARG A 228 -7.98 -2.68 -18.62
CA ARG A 228 -8.79 -2.50 -17.41
C ARG A 228 -8.05 -2.83 -16.12
N LEU A 229 -7.25 -3.89 -16.15
CA LEU A 229 -6.48 -4.36 -15.00
C LEU A 229 -5.33 -3.40 -14.67
N GLU A 230 -4.70 -2.79 -15.68
CA GLU A 230 -3.60 -1.82 -15.52
C GLU A 230 -4.07 -0.56 -14.81
N VAL A 231 -5.29 -0.09 -15.12
CA VAL A 231 -5.91 1.04 -14.41
C VAL A 231 -6.01 0.76 -12.91
N THR A 232 -6.46 -0.44 -12.53
CA THR A 232 -6.64 -0.81 -11.12
C THR A 232 -5.30 -0.95 -10.41
N ILE A 233 -4.32 -1.63 -11.02
CA ILE A 233 -3.00 -1.83 -10.42
C ILE A 233 -2.24 -0.49 -10.30
N ASN A 234 -2.30 0.39 -11.30
CA ASN A 234 -1.69 1.72 -11.19
C ASN A 234 -2.39 2.62 -10.16
N ALA A 235 -3.71 2.54 -10.03
CA ALA A 235 -4.44 3.26 -9.00
C ALA A 235 -4.00 2.86 -7.58
N ILE A 236 -3.78 1.57 -7.34
CA ILE A 236 -3.27 1.08 -6.05
C ILE A 236 -1.85 1.60 -5.79
N LEU A 237 -0.97 1.59 -6.81
CA LEU A 237 0.40 2.11 -6.71
C LEU A 237 0.41 3.59 -6.32
N LEU A 238 -0.47 4.41 -6.91
CA LEU A 238 -0.62 5.82 -6.55
C LEU A 238 -1.02 6.02 -5.09
N VAL A 239 -1.82 5.12 -4.51
CA VAL A 239 -2.15 5.18 -3.08
C VAL A 239 -0.92 4.97 -2.21
N PHE A 240 -0.04 4.01 -2.55
CA PHE A 240 1.25 3.85 -1.86
C PHE A 240 2.07 5.14 -1.90
N TYR A 241 2.17 5.78 -3.07
CA TYR A 241 2.90 7.04 -3.21
C TYR A 241 2.33 8.20 -2.38
N VAL A 242 1.01 8.29 -2.24
CA VAL A 242 0.39 9.29 -1.35
C VAL A 242 0.80 9.08 0.10
N PHE A 243 0.76 7.84 0.60
CA PHE A 243 1.19 7.56 1.98
C PHE A 243 2.69 7.77 2.18
N GLU A 244 3.51 7.37 1.20
CA GLU A 244 4.95 7.61 1.25
C GLU A 244 5.27 9.10 1.26
N LEU A 245 4.60 9.91 0.45
CA LEU A 245 4.75 11.36 0.44
C LEU A 245 4.47 11.96 1.84
N LEU A 246 3.36 11.54 2.47
CA LEU A 246 3.00 11.98 3.81
C LEU A 246 4.09 11.59 4.83
N LEU A 247 4.54 10.33 4.83
CA LEU A 247 5.56 9.87 5.76
C LEU A 247 6.95 10.48 5.49
N TYR A 248 7.31 10.73 4.24
CA TYR A 248 8.51 11.49 3.89
C TYR A 248 8.44 12.92 4.43
N SER A 249 7.29 13.60 4.32
CA SER A 249 7.15 14.94 4.90
C SER A 249 7.32 14.94 6.42
N VAL A 250 6.73 13.96 7.11
CA VAL A 250 6.87 13.79 8.57
C VAL A 250 8.33 13.50 8.94
N GLY A 251 9.00 12.61 8.22
CA GLY A 251 10.40 12.28 8.45
C GLY A 251 11.33 13.48 8.30
N LEU A 252 11.13 14.31 7.26
CA LEU A 252 11.92 15.53 7.06
C LEU A 252 11.74 16.56 8.19
N ILE A 253 10.52 16.69 8.70
CA ILE A 253 10.22 17.57 9.85
C ILE A 253 10.91 17.05 11.11
N SER A 254 10.80 15.74 11.39
CA SER A 254 11.41 15.10 12.56
C SER A 254 12.94 15.22 12.55
N PHE A 255 13.58 14.94 11.41
CA PHE A 255 15.04 15.07 11.26
C PHE A 255 15.50 16.53 11.31
N SER A 256 14.64 17.49 10.99
CA SER A 256 14.98 18.91 11.09
C SER A 256 14.93 19.43 12.52
N ARG A 257 14.08 18.86 13.38
CA ARG A 257 14.05 19.18 14.81
C ARG A 257 15.24 18.60 15.56
N ALA A 258 15.67 17.39 15.23
CA ALA A 258 16.82 16.75 15.87
C ALA A 258 18.12 17.57 15.71
N ILE A 259 18.38 18.10 14.51
CA ILE A 259 19.58 18.91 14.22
C ILE A 259 19.59 20.28 14.93
N ILE A 260 18.43 20.80 15.35
CA ILE A 260 18.34 22.09 16.06
C ILE A 260 18.63 21.92 17.57
N ILE A 261 18.50 20.70 18.08
CA ILE A 261 18.63 20.40 19.52
C ILE A 261 20.05 19.89 19.85
N ASP A 262 20.81 19.43 18.86
CA ASP A 262 22.25 19.13 18.93
C ASP A 262 23.12 20.36 18.64
#